data_AF-A0AAW4X2Y9-F1
#
_entry.id   AF-A0AAW4X2Y9-F1
#
_cell.length_a   1.000
_cell.length_b   1.000
_cell.length_c   1.000
_cell.angle_alpha   90.00
_cell.angle_beta   90.00
_cell.angle_gamma   90.00
#
_symmetry.space_group_name_H-M   'P 1'
#
loop_
_entity.id
_entity.type
_entity.pdbx_description
1 polymer ?
#
loop_
_entity_poly.entity_id
_entity_poly.type
_entity_poly.pdbx_seq_one_letter_code
_entity_poly.pdbx_strand_id
1 'polypeptide(L)' 'KPKRKHHRTHPQAKRCLGPNIAQRPQTADQRSEIGHWELDTVQGQKNGNDSVVLVMTDRLSRVNITSKIAG' A
#
# COMPACT_ATOMS: atom_id res chain seq x y z
N LYS A 1 1.53 -47.70 19.93
CA LYS A 1 0.69 -46.74 19.15
C LYS A 1 1.50 -45.45 18.97
N PRO A 2 1.89 -45.04 17.75
CA PRO A 2 2.67 -43.81 17.59
C PRO A 2 1.78 -42.59 17.85
N LYS A 3 2.24 -41.69 18.72
CA LYS A 3 1.54 -40.42 19.03
C LYS A 3 1.68 -39.47 17.83
N ARG A 4 0.56 -39.03 17.27
CA ARG A 4 0.53 -38.01 16.19
C ARG A 4 1.16 -36.73 16.72
N LYS A 5 2.24 -36.26 16.09
CA LYS A 5 2.82 -34.94 16.36
C LYS A 5 1.82 -33.90 15.84
N HIS A 6 1.27 -33.08 16.72
CA HIS A 6 0.43 -31.96 16.31
C HIS A 6 1.31 -30.96 15.54
N HIS A 7 1.01 -30.78 14.25
CA HIS A 7 1.62 -29.74 13.44
C HIS A 7 1.16 -28.40 14.03
N ARG A 8 2.05 -27.67 14.70
CA ARG A 8 1.77 -26.30 15.15
C ARG A 8 1.66 -25.44 13.90
N THR A 9 0.44 -25.18 13.44
CA THR A 9 0.19 -24.12 12.46
C THR A 9 0.51 -22.79 13.12
N HIS A 10 1.54 -22.09 12.64
CA HIS A 10 1.81 -20.73 13.09
C HIS A 10 0.58 -19.85 12.78
N PRO A 11 0.05 -19.11 13.77
CA PRO A 11 -1.03 -18.16 13.51
C PRO A 11 -0.55 -17.14 12.49
N GLN A 12 -1.30 -16.98 11.40
CA GLN A 12 -1.00 -15.97 10.40
C GLN A 12 -1.17 -14.59 11.04
N ALA A 13 -0.13 -13.75 10.98
CA ALA A 13 -0.19 -12.40 11.54
C ALA A 13 -1.33 -11.62 10.87
N LYS A 14 -2.19 -10.98 11.67
CA LYS A 14 -3.26 -10.13 11.15
C LYS A 14 -2.62 -8.98 10.35
N ARG A 15 -3.12 -8.73 9.13
CA ARG A 15 -2.67 -7.61 8.30
C ARG A 15 -3.03 -6.30 9.00
N CYS A 16 -2.04 -5.50 9.39
CA CYS A 16 -2.26 -4.13 9.85
C CYS A 16 -2.49 -3.25 8.62
N LEU A 17 -3.75 -2.86 8.38
CA LEU A 17 -4.15 -2.06 7.20
C LEU A 17 -3.91 -0.55 7.38
N GLY A 18 -3.47 -0.12 8.57
CA GLY A 18 -3.33 1.29 8.90
C GLY A 18 -4.68 1.99 9.15
N PRO A 19 -4.65 3.29 9.49
CA PRO A 19 -5.85 4.11 9.69
C PRO A 19 -6.57 4.40 8.36
N ASN A 20 -7.87 4.70 8.44
CA ASN A 20 -8.67 5.04 7.26
C ASN A 20 -8.20 6.37 6.64
N ILE A 21 -8.19 6.47 5.31
CA ILE A 21 -7.84 7.69 4.57
C ILE A 21 -8.73 8.90 4.91
N ALA A 22 -9.97 8.66 5.33
CA ALA A 22 -10.89 9.70 5.79
C ALA A 22 -10.49 10.28 7.17
N GLN A 23 -9.60 9.59 7.90
CA GLN A 23 -9.09 10.01 9.21
C GLN A 23 -7.70 10.65 9.12
N ARG A 24 -7.25 11.04 7.93
CA ARG A 24 -5.96 11.71 7.74
C ARG A 24 -5.93 13.05 8.50
N PRO A 25 -4.75 13.51 8.96
CA PRO A 25 -4.64 14.77 9.67
C PRO A 25 -5.05 15.94 8.76
N GLN A 26 -5.60 16.98 9.37
CA GLN A 26 -6.06 18.17 8.67
C GLN A 26 -4.93 18.87 7.87
N THR A 27 -3.68 18.77 8.32
CA THR A 27 -2.51 19.29 7.62
C THR A 27 -2.29 18.63 6.25
N ALA A 28 -2.62 17.34 6.10
CA ALA A 28 -2.58 16.63 4.83
C ALA A 28 -3.68 17.09 3.86
N ASP A 29 -4.86 17.41 4.39
CA ASP A 29 -5.99 17.93 3.61
C ASP A 29 -5.73 19.35 3.14
N GLN A 30 -5.26 20.20 4.04
CA GLN A 30 -4.89 21.58 3.75
C GLN A 30 -3.59 21.69 2.94
N ARG A 31 -2.85 20.57 2.80
CA ARG A 31 -1.59 20.51 2.07
C ARG A 31 -0.59 21.54 2.62
N SER A 32 -0.50 21.63 3.95
CA SER A 32 0.24 22.70 4.64
C SER A 32 1.67 22.31 5.03
N GLU A 33 2.03 21.03 4.96
CA GLU A 33 3.37 20.54 5.32
C GLU A 33 3.87 19.44 4.37
N ILE A 34 5.20 19.28 4.31
CA ILE A 34 5.86 18.21 3.56
C ILE A 34 5.77 16.88 4.32
N GLY A 35 5.83 15.76 3.58
CA GLY A 35 5.88 14.42 4.18
C GLY A 35 4.53 13.69 4.19
N HIS A 36 3.49 14.30 3.63
CA HIS A 36 2.22 13.63 3.36
C HIS A 36 2.23 13.04 1.96
N TRP A 37 2.56 11.76 1.87
CA TRP A 37 2.60 11.01 0.63
C TRP A 37 1.29 10.26 0.40
N GLU A 38 0.74 10.37 -0.79
CA GLU A 38 -0.31 9.48 -1.31
C GLU A 38 0.30 8.50 -2.30
N LEU A 39 -0.23 7.27 -2.32
CA LEU A 39 0.19 6.21 -3.22
C LEU A 39 -1.01 5.75 -4.06
N ASP A 40 -0.86 5.81 -5.38
CA ASP A 40 -1.82 5.27 -6.34
C ASP A 40 -1.16 4.19 -7.20
N THR A 41 -1.98 3.33 -7.79
CA THR A 41 -1.53 2.36 -8.77
C THR A 41 -2.39 2.42 -10.03
N VAL A 42 -1.74 2.37 -11.19
CA VAL A 42 -2.41 2.32 -12.49
C VAL A 42 -2.03 1.03 -13.18
N GLN A 43 -3.02 0.20 -13.47
CA GLN A 43 -2.85 -1.02 -14.25
C GLN A 43 -3.24 -0.75 -15.71
N GLY A 44 -2.33 -1.05 -16.63
CA GLY A 44 -2.64 -1.00 -18.07
C GLY A 44 -3.62 -2.12 -18.45
N GLN A 45 -4.69 -1.79 -19.17
CA GLN A 45 -5.63 -2.80 -19.66
C GLN A 45 -5.05 -3.51 -20.89
N LYS A 46 -4.55 -4.74 -20.71
CA LYS A 46 -4.51 -5.72 -21.81
C LYS A 46 -4.94 -7.11 -21.38
N ASN A 47 -4.40 -7.67 -20.29
CA ASN A 47 -4.78 -9.01 -19.83
C ASN A 47 -4.72 -9.24 -18.30
N GLY A 48 -4.61 -8.19 -17.47
CA GLY A 48 -4.60 -8.32 -16.00
C GLY A 48 -3.29 -8.85 -15.39
N ASN A 49 -2.38 -9.37 -16.22
CA ASN A 49 -1.00 -9.75 -15.87
C ASN A 49 0.03 -8.67 -16.24
N ASP A 50 -0.44 -7.50 -16.69
CA ASP A 50 0.44 -6.42 -17.09
C ASP A 50 1.03 -5.69 -15.88
N SER A 51 2.25 -5.20 -16.05
CA SER A 51 2.93 -4.38 -15.06
C SER A 51 2.07 -3.21 -14.58
N VAL A 52 2.17 -2.91 -13.29
CA VAL A 52 1.47 -1.80 -12.64
C VAL A 52 2.41 -0.61 -12.51
N VAL A 53 1.91 0.60 -12.70
CA VAL A 53 2.66 1.82 -12.37
C VAL A 53 2.25 2.26 -10.97
N LEU A 54 3.20 2.28 -10.05
CA LEU A 54 3.07 2.94 -8.75
C LEU A 54 3.36 4.43 -8.92
N VAL A 55 2.49 5.26 -8.37
CA VAL A 55 2.64 6.72 -8.30
C VAL A 55 2.64 7.12 -6.83
N MET A 56 3.68 7.82 -6.39
CA MET A 56 3.76 8.43 -5.08
C MET A 56 3.79 9.94 -5.23
N THR A 57 2.90 10.64 -4.55
CA THR A 57 2.79 12.10 -4.64
C THR A 57 2.82 12.74 -3.26
N ASP A 58 3.75 13.67 -3.04
CA ASP A 58 3.71 14.53 -1.86
C ASP A 58 2.64 15.62 -2.05
N ARG A 59 1.78 15.77 -1.04
CA ARG A 59 0.56 16.56 -1.15
C ARG A 59 0.78 18.07 -1.13
N LEU A 60 1.87 18.55 -0.51
CA LEU A 60 2.23 19.96 -0.52
C LEU A 60 3.03 20.29 -1.79
N SER A 61 4.17 19.64 -1.98
CA SER A 61 5.14 19.98 -3.03
C SER A 61 4.73 19.56 -4.44
N ARG A 62 3.75 18.65 -4.58
CA ARG A 62 3.32 18.04 -5.86
C ARG A 62 4.42 17.28 -6.59
N VAL A 63 5.53 16.96 -5.90
CA VAL A 63 6.57 16.10 -6.45
C VAL A 63 6.00 14.69 -6.59
N ASN A 64 6.25 14.08 -7.75
CA ASN A 64 5.81 12.74 -8.07
C ASN A 64 7.01 11.81 -8.22
N ILE A 65 6.89 10.61 -7.65
CA ILE A 65 7.81 9.51 -7.85
C ILE A 65 7.02 8.38 -8.50
N THR A 66 7.43 7.96 -9.68
CA THR A 66 6.77 6.89 -10.44
C THR A 66 7.69 5.69 -10.57
N SER A 67 7.15 4.48 -10.38
CA SER A 67 7.90 3.24 -10.54
C SER A 67 7.05 2.16 -11.19
N LYS A 68 7.63 1.45 -12.16
CA LYS A 68 7.00 0.29 -12.77
C LYS A 68 7.22 -0.91 -11.87
N ILE A 69 6.14 -1.54 -11.44
CA ILE A 69 6.13 -2.80 -10.71
C ILE A 69 5.78 -3.90 -11.71
N ALA A 70 6.65 -4.91 -11.82
CA ALA A 70 6.34 -6.11 -12.59
C ALA A 70 5.14 -6.83 -11.95
N GLY A 71 4.19 -7.27 -12.79
CA GLY A 71 3.02 -8.05 -12.36
C GLY A 71 3.38 -9.48 -12.00
#